data_AF-A0A0Q2QQ91-F1
#
_entry.id   AF-A0A0Q2QQ91-F1
#
_cell.length_a   1.000
_cell.length_b   1.000
_cell.length_c   1.000
_cell.angle_alpha   90.00
_cell.angle_beta   90.00
_cell.angle_gamma   90.00
#
_symmetry.space_group_name_H-M   'P 1'
#
loop_
_entity.id
_entity.type
_entity.pdbx_description
1 polymer ?
#
loop_
_entity_poly.entity_id
_entity_poly.type
_entity_poly.pdbx_seq_one_letter_code
_entity_poly.pdbx_strand_id
1 'polypeptide(L)'
;MEIAVVVDTNVIFAALVRSEGLNRYILALYPELFPFFYPQLVQEEITNHISEIAKKAGITPEEIEIAMEIIFEPMTPVSSSQLRHYKQEARKYVRDHADAPFVACALALKMNTMMLSS
;
A
#
# COMPACT_ATOMS: atom_id res chain seq x y z
N MET A 1 -14.37 -15.88 6.50
CA MET A 1 -13.08 -15.14 6.48
C MET A 1 -13.07 -14.40 5.16
N GLU A 2 -13.29 -13.09 5.17
CA GLU A 2 -13.09 -12.30 3.95
C GLU A 2 -11.60 -12.21 3.67
N ILE A 3 -11.21 -12.40 2.41
CA ILE A 3 -9.82 -12.29 1.96
C ILE A 3 -9.52 -10.79 1.82
N ALA A 4 -8.49 -10.30 2.52
CA ALA A 4 -8.00 -8.93 2.41
C ALA A 4 -6.54 -8.95 1.95
N VAL A 5 -6.16 -7.99 1.11
CA VAL A 5 -4.82 -7.91 0.53
C VAL A 5 -4.09 -6.69 1.09
N VAL A 6 -2.91 -6.89 1.65
CA VAL A 6 -1.99 -5.78 1.97
C VAL A 6 -1.00 -5.64 0.82
N VAL A 7 -0.98 -4.48 0.18
CA VAL A 7 -0.17 -4.21 -1.01
C VAL A 7 1.19 -3.66 -0.59
N ASP A 8 2.25 -4.26 -1.13
CA ASP A 8 3.64 -3.86 -0.89
C ASP A 8 4.01 -2.60 -1.69
N THR A 9 4.93 -1.80 -1.14
CA THR A 9 5.50 -0.61 -1.80
C THR A 9 6.04 -0.91 -3.20
N ASN A 10 6.72 -2.04 -3.41
CA ASN A 10 7.29 -2.39 -4.71
C ASN A 10 6.22 -2.66 -5.78
N VAL A 11 5.08 -3.23 -5.38
CA VAL A 11 3.94 -3.47 -6.28
C VAL A 11 3.32 -2.13 -6.68
N ILE A 12 3.15 -1.22 -5.72
CA ILE A 12 2.66 0.16 -5.96
C ILE A 12 3.62 0.91 -6.88
N PHE A 13 4.93 0.91 -6.61
CA PHE A 13 5.93 1.54 -7.48
C PHE A 13 5.93 0.97 -8.89
N ALA A 14 5.88 -0.35 -9.02
CA ALA A 14 5.86 -0.99 -10.33
C ALA A 14 4.60 -0.62 -11.11
N ALA A 15 3.46 -0.52 -10.44
CA ALA A 15 2.23 -0.04 -11.04
C ALA A 15 2.36 1.43 -11.46
N LEU A 16 2.85 2.32 -10.59
CA LEU A 16 3.03 3.76 -10.88
C LEU A 16 3.89 4.02 -12.13
N VAL A 17 5.02 3.32 -12.26
CA VAL A 17 6.00 3.57 -13.32
C VAL A 17 5.66 2.86 -14.64
N ARG A 18 4.87 1.78 -14.62
CA ARG A 18 4.53 1.01 -15.82
C ARG A 18 3.02 1.03 -16.07
N SER A 19 2.57 1.96 -16.91
CA SER A 19 1.15 2.09 -17.30
C SER A 19 0.54 0.80 -17.85
N GLU A 20 1.26 0.07 -18.70
CA GLU A 20 0.81 -1.18 -19.33
C GLU A 20 1.13 -2.45 -18.50
N GLY A 21 1.60 -2.28 -17.26
CA GLY A 21 2.00 -3.41 -16.41
C GLY A 21 0.80 -4.12 -15.78
N LEU A 22 0.88 -5.45 -15.63
CA LEU A 22 -0.14 -6.25 -14.93
C LEU A 22 -0.47 -5.70 -13.53
N ASN A 23 0.53 -5.16 -12.82
CA ASN A 23 0.33 -4.55 -11.51
C ASN A 23 -0.63 -3.34 -11.56
N ARG A 24 -0.58 -2.51 -12.61
CA ARG A 24 -1.53 -1.40 -12.79
C ARG A 24 -2.96 -1.92 -12.85
N TYR A 25 -3.19 -2.91 -13.70
CA TYR A 25 -4.52 -3.51 -13.88
C TYR A 25 -5.03 -4.19 -12.61
N ILE A 26 -4.17 -4.94 -11.92
CA ILE A 26 -4.54 -5.60 -10.67
C ILE A 26 -4.93 -4.56 -9.63
N LEU A 27 -4.09 -3.53 -9.39
CA LEU A 27 -4.38 -2.55 -8.35
C LEU A 27 -5.59 -1.66 -8.69
N ALA A 28 -5.89 -1.41 -9.96
CA ALA A 28 -7.02 -0.59 -10.36
C ALA A 28 -8.37 -1.34 -10.38
N LEU A 29 -8.38 -2.64 -10.74
CA LEU A 29 -9.62 -3.38 -11.01
C LEU A 29 -9.97 -4.44 -9.97
N TYR A 30 -8.99 -5.08 -9.32
CA TYR A 30 -9.25 -6.15 -8.36
C TYR A 30 -9.74 -5.69 -6.98
N PRO A 31 -9.59 -4.43 -6.53
CA PRO A 31 -10.22 -3.98 -5.30
C PRO A 31 -11.75 -4.13 -5.27
N GLU A 32 -12.41 -4.25 -6.42
CA GLU A 32 -13.84 -4.58 -6.52
C GLU A 32 -14.16 -6.01 -6.06
N LEU A 33 -13.18 -6.92 -6.11
CA LEU A 33 -13.33 -8.33 -5.73
C LEU A 33 -12.87 -8.61 -4.29
N PHE A 34 -11.81 -7.93 -3.85
CA PHE A 34 -11.24 -8.07 -2.50
C PHE A 34 -10.76 -6.71 -2.00
N PRO A 35 -10.96 -6.34 -0.72
CA PRO A 35 -10.48 -5.07 -0.20
C PRO A 35 -8.94 -5.04 -0.13
N PHE A 36 -8.36 -3.99 -0.72
CA PHE A 36 -6.92 -3.76 -0.75
C PHE A 36 -6.54 -2.69 0.26
N PHE A 37 -5.46 -2.93 0.98
CA PHE A 37 -4.95 -2.05 2.04
C PHE A 37 -3.47 -1.77 1.84
N TYR A 38 -3.02 -0.62 2.35
CA TYR A 38 -1.61 -0.25 2.35
C TYR A 38 -1.28 0.62 3.56
N PRO A 39 -0.04 0.62 4.07
CA PRO A 39 0.38 1.59 5.07
C PRO A 39 0.37 3.01 4.48
N GLN A 40 -0.32 3.96 5.12
CA GLN A 40 -0.44 5.35 4.62
C GLN A 40 0.93 6.01 4.36
N LEU A 41 1.95 5.66 5.14
CA LEU A 41 3.33 6.15 4.97
C LEU A 41 3.88 5.93 3.55
N VAL A 42 3.40 4.91 2.83
CA VAL A 42 3.84 4.61 1.46
C VAL A 42 3.40 5.72 0.51
N GLN A 43 2.15 6.17 0.63
CA GLN A 43 1.65 7.28 -0.17
C GLN A 43 2.40 8.57 0.17
N GLU A 44 2.66 8.84 1.45
CA GLU A 44 3.45 10.00 1.89
C GLU A 44 4.88 9.98 1.32
N GLU A 45 5.55 8.83 1.35
CA GLU A 45 6.90 8.66 0.80
C GLU A 45 6.92 8.92 -0.71
N ILE A 46 5.96 8.36 -1.45
CA ILE A 46 5.87 8.56 -2.90
C ILE A 46 5.63 10.04 -3.23
N THR A 47 4.71 10.70 -2.53
CA THR A 47 4.45 12.15 -2.70
C THR A 47 5.71 12.97 -2.45
N ASN A 48 6.43 12.69 -1.36
CA ASN A 48 7.64 13.43 -0.98
C ASN A 48 8.80 13.25 -1.98
N HIS A 49 8.81 12.15 -2.71
CA HIS A 49 9.88 11.79 -3.65
C HIS A 49 9.45 11.82 -5.12
N ILE A 50 8.31 12.43 -5.44
CA ILE A 50 7.69 12.33 -6.77
C ILE A 50 8.62 12.76 -7.91
N SER A 51 9.35 13.87 -7.74
CA SER A 51 10.29 14.37 -8.76
C SER A 51 11.46 13.42 -9.00
N GLU A 52 11.94 12.73 -7.96
CA GLU A 52 13.02 11.75 -8.08
C GLU A 52 12.54 10.49 -8.80
N ILE A 53 11.33 10.03 -8.46
CA ILE A 53 10.70 8.87 -9.07
C ILE A 53 10.46 9.14 -10.57
N ALA A 54 9.87 10.29 -10.90
CA ALA A 54 9.62 10.75 -12.27
C ALA A 54 10.92 10.73 -13.11
N LYS A 55 11.98 11.34 -12.56
CA LYS A 55 13.29 11.37 -13.21
C LYS A 55 13.87 9.97 -13.46
N LYS A 56 13.77 9.05 -12.50
CA LYS A 56 14.26 7.67 -12.64
C LYS A 56 13.42 6.86 -13.63
N ALA A 57 12.12 7.14 -13.71
CA ALA A 57 11.17 6.46 -14.57
C ALA A 57 11.15 7.00 -16.01
N GLY A 58 11.67 8.22 -16.25
CA GLY A 58 11.63 8.86 -17.56
C GLY A 58 10.24 9.39 -17.93
N ILE A 59 9.43 9.72 -16.94
CA ILE A 59 8.07 10.29 -17.05
C ILE A 59 8.00 11.61 -16.26
N THR A 60 6.92 12.37 -16.40
CA THR A 60 6.75 13.63 -15.65
C THR A 60 6.18 13.38 -14.24
N PRO A 61 6.38 14.31 -13.28
CA PRO A 61 5.73 14.23 -11.98
C PRO A 61 4.20 14.16 -12.10
N GLU A 62 3.61 14.91 -13.03
CA GLU A 62 2.16 14.94 -13.26
C GLU A 62 1.63 13.57 -13.72
N GLU A 63 2.39 12.84 -14.55
CA GLU A 63 2.05 11.47 -14.94
C GLU A 63 2.03 10.52 -13.72
N ILE A 64 2.91 10.75 -12.73
CA ILE A 64 2.88 9.99 -11.47
C ILE A 64 1.69 10.38 -10.61
N GLU A 65 1.35 11.66 -10.50
CA GLU A 65 0.20 12.13 -9.71
C GLU A 65 -1.10 11.50 -10.22
N ILE A 66 -1.33 11.53 -11.54
CA ILE A 66 -2.48 10.87 -12.17
C ILE A 66 -2.47 9.37 -11.87
N ALA A 67 -1.31 8.73 -11.97
CA ALA A 67 -1.15 7.32 -11.67
C ALA A 67 -1.42 6.99 -10.19
N MET A 68 -1.11 7.90 -9.27
CA MET A 68 -1.40 7.77 -7.85
C MET A 68 -2.90 7.85 -7.57
N GLU A 69 -3.61 8.80 -8.19
CA GLU A 69 -5.07 8.92 -8.07
C GLU A 69 -5.74 7.59 -8.46
N ILE A 70 -5.38 7.04 -9.62
CA ILE A 70 -5.95 5.78 -10.14
C ILE A 70 -5.65 4.57 -9.24
N ILE A 71 -4.43 4.46 -8.70
CA ILE A 71 -4.04 3.30 -7.87
C ILE A 71 -4.63 3.40 -6.47
N PHE A 72 -4.54 4.57 -5.84
CA PHE A 72 -4.86 4.71 -4.42
C PHE A 72 -6.36 4.90 -4.15
N GLU A 73 -7.11 5.48 -5.08
CA GLU A 73 -8.57 5.68 -4.95
C GLU A 73 -9.33 4.38 -4.59
N PRO A 74 -9.11 3.24 -5.26
CA PRO A 74 -9.82 2.00 -4.91
C PRO A 74 -9.24 1.27 -3.69
N MET A 75 -8.16 1.75 -3.09
CA MET A 75 -7.45 1.11 -1.97
C MET A 75 -7.70 1.84 -0.65
N THR A 76 -7.73 1.10 0.46
CA THR A 76 -7.93 1.69 1.80
C THR A 76 -6.59 1.93 2.53
N PRO A 77 -6.21 3.18 2.83
CA PRO A 77 -5.02 3.45 3.63
C PRO A 77 -5.23 3.00 5.09
N VAL A 78 -4.18 2.43 5.68
CA VAL A 78 -4.12 2.16 7.12
C VAL A 78 -3.18 3.19 7.74
N SER A 79 -3.73 4.01 8.64
CA SER A 79 -3.00 5.15 9.21
C SER A 79 -1.88 4.70 10.16
N SER A 80 -0.84 5.52 10.25
CA SER A 80 0.29 5.28 11.16
C SER A 80 -0.12 5.15 12.62
N SER A 81 -1.21 5.80 13.05
CA SER A 81 -1.75 5.70 14.40
C SER A 81 -2.33 4.31 14.69
N GLN A 82 -3.05 3.71 13.73
CA GLN A 82 -3.55 2.33 13.80
C GLN A 82 -2.38 1.33 13.83
N LEU A 83 -1.35 1.56 13.01
CA LEU A 83 -0.19 0.66 12.93
C LEU A 83 0.72 0.71 14.16
N ARG A 84 0.76 1.84 14.87
CA ARG A 84 1.64 2.05 16.03
C ARG A 84 1.49 0.94 17.08
N HIS A 85 0.27 0.48 17.31
CA HIS A 85 -0.04 -0.57 18.30
C HIS A 85 0.53 -1.94 17.93
N TYR A 86 0.73 -2.19 16.63
CA TYR A 86 1.21 -3.46 16.10
C TYR A 86 2.70 -3.43 15.70
N LYS A 87 3.33 -2.25 15.67
CA LYS A 87 4.71 -2.07 15.19
C LYS A 87 5.74 -2.94 15.90
N GLN A 88 5.66 -3.06 17.23
CA GLN A 88 6.62 -3.86 18.00
C GLN A 88 6.44 -5.36 17.72
N GLU A 89 5.19 -5.81 17.59
CA GLU A 89 4.86 -7.19 17.28
C GLU A 89 5.27 -7.53 15.84
N ALA A 90 4.95 -6.67 14.88
CA ALA A 90 5.30 -6.81 13.46
C ALA A 90 6.80 -6.98 13.23
N ARG A 91 7.65 -6.25 13.97
CA ARG A 91 9.12 -6.34 13.90
C ARG A 91 9.68 -7.74 14.18
N LYS A 92 8.93 -8.60 14.88
CA LYS A 92 9.36 -9.97 15.17
C LYS A 92 9.25 -10.90 13.96
N TYR A 93 8.45 -10.54 12.96
CA TYR A 93 8.17 -11.37 11.79
C TYR A 93 8.98 -10.97 10.54
N VAL A 94 9.75 -9.88 10.62
CA VAL A 94 10.49 -9.32 9.48
C VAL A 94 11.98 -9.28 9.78
N ARG A 95 12.78 -9.45 8.73
CA ARG A 95 14.24 -9.25 8.81
C ARG A 95 14.61 -7.79 8.66
N ASP A 96 14.00 -7.11 7.68
CA ASP A 96 14.13 -5.67 7.50
C ASP A 96 13.02 -4.96 8.29
N HIS A 97 13.39 -4.02 9.15
CA HIS A 97 12.42 -3.24 9.90
C HIS A 97 11.63 -2.25 9.04
N ALA A 98 12.07 -1.97 7.81
CA ALA A 98 11.31 -1.24 6.81
C ALA A 98 10.04 -1.99 6.38
N ASP A 99 10.02 -3.33 6.45
CA ASP A 99 8.86 -4.16 6.08
C ASP A 99 7.81 -4.28 7.20
N ALA A 100 8.18 -3.89 8.43
CA ALA A 100 7.32 -3.99 9.60
C ALA A 100 5.94 -3.31 9.44
N PRO A 101 5.78 -2.16 8.74
CA PRO A 101 4.47 -1.56 8.52
C PRO A 101 3.47 -2.45 7.76
N PHE A 102 3.93 -3.28 6.81
CA PHE A 102 3.04 -4.18 6.06
C PHE A 102 2.53 -5.32 6.94
N VAL A 103 3.40 -5.90 7.76
CA VAL A 103 2.98 -6.89 8.75
C VAL A 103 2.08 -6.26 9.79
N ALA A 104 2.35 -5.02 10.22
CA ALA A 104 1.48 -4.28 11.13
C ALA A 104 0.09 -4.05 10.52
N CYS A 105 -0.01 -3.74 9.22
CA CYS A 105 -1.30 -3.68 8.50
C CYS A 105 -2.03 -5.02 8.59
N ALA A 106 -1.37 -6.12 8.26
CA ALA A 106 -2.00 -7.44 8.30
C ALA A 106 -2.49 -7.82 9.70
N LEU A 107 -1.71 -7.51 10.74
CA LEU A 107 -2.09 -7.72 12.14
C LEU A 107 -3.28 -6.85 12.54
N ALA A 108 -3.29 -5.57 12.16
CA ALA A 108 -4.39 -4.65 12.44
C ALA A 108 -5.71 -5.12 11.80
N LEU A 109 -5.66 -5.55 10.54
CA LEU A 109 -6.82 -6.06 9.82
C LEU A 109 -7.37 -7.33 10.46
N LYS A 110 -6.49 -8.27 10.83
CA LYS A 110 -6.88 -9.51 11.51
C LYS A 110 -7.63 -9.24 12.82
N MET A 111 -7.17 -8.28 13.62
CA MET A 111 -7.78 -7.95 14.92
C MET A 111 -9.11 -7.20 14.76
N ASN A 112 -9.23 -6.32 13.76
CA ASN A 112 -10.46 -5.57 13.53
C ASN A 112 -11.61 -6.50 13.07
N THR A 113 -11.32 -7.52 12.27
CA THR A 113 -12.30 -8.55 11.89
C THR A 113 -12.73 -9.41 13.08
N MET A 114 -11.84 -9.68 14.04
CA MET A 114 -12.17 -10.42 15.26
C MET A 114 -13.12 -9.64 16.21
N MET A 115 -13.02 -8.30 16.27
CA MET A 115 -13.91 -7.48 17.11
C MET A 115 -15.33 -7.33 16.56
N LEU A 116 -15.55 -7.53 15.25
CA LEU A 116 -16.88 -7.47 14.63
C LEU A 116 -17.63 -8.81 14.68
N SER A 117 -16.98 -9.87 15.18
CA SER A 117 -17.53 -11.24 15.27
C SER A 117 -17.73 -11.72 16.71
N SER A 118 -17.67 -10.80 17.67
CA SER A 118 -17.89 -10.98 19.12
C SER A 118 -19.01 -10.08 19.62
#